data_AF-A0A7X8HI89-F1
#
_entry.id   AF-A0A7X8HI89-F1
#
_cell.length_a   1.000
_cell.length_b   1.000
_cell.length_c   1.000
_cell.angle_alpha   90.00
_cell.angle_beta   90.00
_cell.angle_gamma   90.00
#
_symmetry.space_group_name_H-M   'P 1'
#
loop_
_entity.id
_entity.type
_entity.pdbx_description
1 polymer ?
#
loop_
_entity_poly.entity_id
_entity_poly.type
_entity_poly.pdbx_seq_one_letter_code
_entity_poly.pdbx_strand_id
1 'polypeptide(L)'
;MKIKKHSVMVLPLVLSAVYANTALGAGFQLLEQNASGLGNAYAGSGVDTENASVLHFNPAAMTYLPGIHITGGVTAIRPSFKFTDNGQSVTPFNTKGTSGGDAGGWGVVPNLAATWQLNPRWYVGLGVGVPFG
;
A
#
# COMPACT_ATOMS: atom_id res chain seq x y z
N MET A 1 -37.55 16.52 7.27
CA MET A 1 -36.40 16.92 6.42
C MET A 1 -36.41 16.06 5.15
N LYS A 2 -36.83 16.59 4.00
CA LYS A 2 -36.88 15.83 2.72
C LYS A 2 -35.51 15.90 2.04
N ILE A 3 -34.74 14.82 2.08
CA ILE A 3 -33.47 14.74 1.36
C ILE A 3 -33.79 14.71 -0.14
N LYS A 4 -33.27 15.68 -0.91
CA LYS A 4 -33.46 15.72 -2.37
C LYS A 4 -32.77 14.51 -2.99
N LYS A 5 -33.47 13.78 -3.86
CA LYS A 5 -32.98 12.54 -4.51
C LYS A 5 -31.63 12.71 -5.22
N HIS A 6 -31.33 13.93 -5.70
CA HIS A 6 -30.04 14.26 -6.32
C HIS A 6 -28.87 14.23 -5.32
N SER A 7 -29.05 14.63 -4.06
CA SER A 7 -27.99 14.57 -3.04
C SER A 7 -27.63 13.14 -2.63
N VAL A 8 -28.57 12.20 -2.74
CA VAL A 8 -28.36 10.77 -2.42
C VAL A 8 -27.59 10.05 -3.53
N MET A 9 -27.69 10.51 -4.78
CA MET A 9 -26.95 9.94 -5.92
C MET A 9 -25.52 10.48 -6.07
N VAL A 10 -25.26 11.71 -5.62
CA VAL A 10 -23.94 12.33 -5.76
C VAL A 10 -22.90 11.66 -4.86
N LEU A 11 -23.27 11.26 -3.64
CA LEU A 11 -22.34 10.63 -2.70
C LEU A 11 -21.75 9.30 -3.22
N PRO A 12 -22.54 8.30 -3.66
CA PRO A 12 -21.99 7.06 -4.21
C PRO A 12 -21.22 7.30 -5.52
N LEU A 13 -21.59 8.30 -6.32
CA LEU A 13 -20.87 8.67 -7.55
C LEU A 13 -19.48 9.25 -7.25
N VAL A 14 -19.38 10.12 -6.24
CA VAL A 14 -18.09 10.67 -5.78
C VAL A 14 -17.24 9.56 -5.15
N LEU A 15 -17.82 8.68 -4.33
CA LEU A 15 -17.06 7.53 -3.80
C LEU A 15 -16.55 6.63 -4.93
N SER A 16 -17.39 6.27 -5.91
CA SER A 16 -16.96 5.42 -7.02
C SER A 16 -15.91 6.07 -7.92
N ALA A 17 -15.94 7.40 -8.11
CA ALA A 17 -14.89 8.13 -8.82
C ALA A 17 -13.54 8.14 -8.08
N VAL A 18 -13.53 8.04 -6.74
CA VAL A 18 -12.31 7.94 -5.94
C VAL A 18 -11.70 6.53 -6.02
N TYR A 19 -12.51 5.48 -6.21
CA TYR A 19 -12.05 4.08 -6.32
C TYR A 19 -11.81 3.60 -7.76
N ALA A 20 -12.30 4.32 -8.75
CA ALA A 20 -12.10 3.98 -10.16
C ALA A 20 -10.68 4.35 -10.60
N ASN A 21 -9.67 3.55 -10.23
CA ASN A 21 -8.38 3.37 -10.93
C ASN A 21 -7.37 2.66 -10.02
N THR A 22 -7.38 1.33 -9.96
CA THR A 22 -6.20 0.58 -9.47
C THR A 22 -6.00 -0.66 -10.34
N ALA A 23 -5.07 -0.59 -11.29
CA ALA A 23 -4.49 -1.79 -11.87
C ALA A 23 -3.67 -2.47 -10.77
N LEU A 24 -4.19 -3.58 -10.22
CA LEU A 24 -3.52 -4.33 -9.16
C LEU A 24 -2.42 -5.19 -9.79
N GLY A 25 -1.20 -4.66 -9.85
CA GLY A 25 -0.02 -5.40 -10.30
C GLY A 25 0.87 -5.76 -9.13
N ALA A 26 0.94 -7.06 -8.78
CA ALA A 26 1.80 -7.53 -7.69
C ALA A 26 3.30 -7.21 -7.93
N GLY A 27 3.72 -7.04 -9.18
CA GLY A 27 5.12 -6.73 -9.54
C GLY A 27 5.61 -5.35 -9.11
N PHE A 28 4.69 -4.41 -8.84
CA PHE A 28 5.01 -3.05 -8.34
C PHE A 28 4.35 -2.77 -6.99
N GLN A 29 3.72 -3.78 -6.38
CA GLN A 29 3.03 -3.63 -5.11
C GLN A 29 4.05 -3.57 -3.98
N LEU A 30 3.84 -2.62 -3.06
CA LEU A 30 4.67 -2.42 -1.88
C LEU A 30 3.86 -2.71 -0.62
N LEU A 31 4.32 -3.68 0.17
CA LEU A 31 3.69 -4.10 1.42
C LEU A 31 4.16 -3.29 2.63
N GLU A 32 5.14 -2.40 2.46
CA GLU A 32 5.86 -1.63 3.48
C GLU A 32 5.03 -0.55 4.20
N GLN A 33 3.87 -0.96 4.71
CA GLN A 33 2.89 -0.12 5.40
C GLN A 33 3.09 -0.10 6.93
N ASN A 34 3.97 -0.96 7.45
CA ASN A 34 4.40 -0.97 8.85
C ASN A 34 5.75 -1.70 9.02
N ALA A 35 6.38 -1.51 10.18
CA ALA A 35 7.61 -2.23 10.53
C ALA A 35 7.35 -3.60 11.18
N SER A 36 6.24 -3.76 11.92
CA SER A 36 5.90 -5.03 12.60
C SER A 36 5.65 -6.16 11.60
N GLY A 37 4.94 -5.87 10.51
CA GLY A 37 4.66 -6.79 9.41
C GLY A 37 5.93 -7.18 8.65
N LEU A 38 6.88 -6.27 8.47
CA LEU A 38 8.17 -6.62 7.88
C LEU A 38 8.88 -7.74 8.67
N GLY A 39 8.75 -7.73 10.00
CA GLY A 39 9.33 -8.76 10.87
C GLY A 39 8.69 -10.15 10.76
N ASN A 40 7.44 -10.23 10.31
CA ASN A 40 6.72 -11.50 10.12
C ASN A 40 6.35 -11.79 8.65
N ALA A 41 7.02 -11.11 7.70
CA ALA A 41 6.75 -11.19 6.26
C ALA A 41 5.28 -10.90 5.89
N TYR A 42 4.62 -10.01 6.64
CA TYR A 42 3.21 -9.61 6.50
C TYR A 42 2.21 -10.77 6.67
N ALA A 43 2.64 -11.85 7.34
CA ALA A 43 1.75 -12.96 7.65
C ALA A 43 0.66 -12.50 8.62
N GLY A 44 -0.60 -12.60 8.19
CA GLY A 44 -1.74 -12.24 9.04
C GLY A 44 -1.95 -10.74 9.25
N SER A 45 -1.35 -9.85 8.43
CA SER A 45 -1.47 -8.39 8.61
C SER A 45 -2.91 -7.84 8.60
N GLY A 46 -3.88 -8.59 8.08
CA GLY A 46 -5.31 -8.24 8.16
C GLY A 46 -5.96 -8.47 9.53
N VAL A 47 -5.26 -9.12 10.47
CA VAL A 47 -5.72 -9.36 11.85
C VAL A 47 -4.66 -9.01 12.90
N ASP A 48 -3.51 -8.49 12.46
CA ASP A 48 -2.46 -7.98 13.35
C ASP A 48 -2.88 -6.63 13.94
N THR A 49 -3.40 -6.65 15.16
CA THR A 49 -3.93 -5.47 15.87
C THR A 49 -2.94 -4.89 16.87
N GLU A 50 -1.63 -5.06 16.65
CA GLU A 50 -0.60 -4.49 17.53
C GLU A 50 -0.45 -2.97 17.34
N ASN A 51 -0.87 -2.43 16.19
CA ASN A 51 -0.69 -1.01 15.88
C ASN A 51 -1.67 -0.49 14.80
N ALA A 52 -1.68 0.84 14.60
CA ALA A 52 -2.67 1.54 13.78
C ALA A 52 -2.64 1.16 12.29
N SER A 53 -1.52 0.63 11.79
CA SER A 53 -1.36 0.27 10.38
C SER A 53 -2.29 -0.86 9.91
N VAL A 54 -2.90 -1.61 10.85
CA VAL A 54 -3.92 -2.62 10.53
C VAL A 54 -5.05 -2.05 9.68
N LEU A 55 -5.32 -0.74 9.77
CA LEU A 55 -6.33 -0.06 8.95
C LEU A 55 -6.05 -0.18 7.45
N HIS A 56 -4.78 -0.27 7.04
CA HIS A 56 -4.41 -0.44 5.64
C HIS A 56 -4.85 -1.80 5.10
N PHE A 57 -4.68 -2.85 5.89
CA PHE A 57 -4.97 -4.22 5.50
C PHE A 57 -6.42 -4.63 5.77
N ASN A 58 -6.98 -4.18 6.89
CA ASN A 58 -8.34 -4.46 7.33
C ASN A 58 -8.86 -3.35 8.28
N PRO A 59 -9.59 -2.36 7.76
CA PRO A 59 -10.21 -1.32 8.58
C PRO A 59 -11.13 -1.84 9.71
N ALA A 60 -11.74 -3.03 9.57
CA ALA A 60 -12.60 -3.58 10.62
C ALA A 60 -11.81 -3.99 11.88
N ALA A 61 -10.54 -4.36 11.72
CA ALA A 61 -9.67 -4.74 12.82
C ALA A 61 -9.28 -3.54 13.72
N MET A 62 -9.53 -2.30 13.29
CA MET A 62 -9.41 -1.12 14.16
C MET A 62 -10.27 -1.21 15.43
N THR A 63 -11.33 -2.04 15.41
CA THR A 63 -12.20 -2.25 16.58
C THR A 63 -11.48 -2.88 17.79
N TYR A 64 -10.30 -3.47 17.57
CA TYR A 64 -9.42 -4.00 18.63
C TYR A 64 -8.41 -2.95 19.16
N LEU A 65 -8.43 -1.73 18.63
CA LEU A 65 -7.57 -0.61 19.02
C LEU A 65 -8.38 0.51 19.71
N PRO A 66 -8.79 0.35 20.98
CA PRO A 66 -9.61 1.35 21.67
C PRO A 66 -8.82 2.64 21.93
N GLY A 67 -9.50 3.79 21.84
CA GLY A 67 -8.88 5.11 22.01
C GLY A 67 -8.24 5.67 20.73
N ILE A 68 -7.11 6.36 20.87
CA ILE A 68 -6.36 6.96 19.75
C ILE A 68 -5.02 6.23 19.63
N HIS A 69 -4.72 5.70 18.45
CA HIS A 69 -3.44 5.04 18.16
C HIS A 69 -2.80 5.71 16.95
N ILE A 70 -1.50 5.97 17.03
CA ILE A 70 -0.71 6.55 15.94
C ILE A 70 0.54 5.70 15.76
N THR A 71 0.86 5.37 14.53
CA THR A 71 2.02 4.54 14.17
C THR A 71 2.61 5.06 12.88
N GLY A 72 3.93 5.08 12.77
CA GLY A 72 4.59 5.42 11.53
C GLY A 72 6.01 4.88 11.49
N GLY A 73 6.57 4.80 10.30
CA GLY A 73 7.90 4.27 10.06
C GLY A 73 8.37 4.55 8.64
N VAL A 74 9.61 4.16 8.38
CA VAL A 74 10.21 4.23 7.05
C VAL A 74 10.95 2.93 6.80
N THR A 75 10.68 2.29 5.67
CA THR A 75 11.37 1.08 5.24
C THR A 75 12.30 1.39 4.08
N ALA A 76 13.53 0.88 4.11
CA ALA A 76 14.46 0.95 2.98
C ALA A 76 14.48 -0.40 2.25
N ILE A 77 14.32 -0.36 0.92
CA ILE A 77 14.27 -1.56 0.07
C ILE A 77 15.43 -1.49 -0.92
N ARG A 78 16.14 -2.60 -1.12
CA ARG A 78 17.18 -2.73 -2.15
C ARG A 78 16.95 -4.00 -2.97
N PRO A 79 16.09 -3.97 -4.00
CA PRO A 79 16.00 -5.07 -4.95
C PRO A 79 17.32 -5.26 -5.71
N SER A 80 17.50 -6.47 -6.27
CA SER A 80 18.54 -6.80 -7.24
C SER A 80 17.87 -7.41 -8.45
N PHE A 81 18.04 -6.80 -9.62
CA PHE A 81 17.47 -7.25 -10.88
C PHE A 81 18.58 -7.52 -11.87
N LYS A 82 18.83 -8.80 -12.20
CA LYS A 82 19.90 -9.20 -13.10
C LYS A 82 19.33 -9.94 -14.30
N PHE A 83 19.79 -9.54 -15.47
CA PHE A 83 19.51 -10.19 -16.74
C PHE A 83 20.78 -10.87 -17.26
N THR A 84 20.64 -11.98 -17.98
CA THR A 84 21.76 -12.68 -18.63
C THR A 84 21.44 -12.86 -20.10
N ASP A 85 22.26 -12.26 -20.97
CA ASP A 85 22.15 -12.44 -22.41
C ASP A 85 22.87 -13.72 -22.87
N ASN A 86 22.27 -14.46 -23.79
CA ASN A 86 22.86 -15.64 -24.44
C ASN A 86 23.61 -15.27 -25.75
N GLY A 87 23.81 -13.98 -26.01
CA GLY A 87 24.51 -13.44 -27.17
C GLY A 87 23.64 -13.30 -28.42
N GLN A 88 22.33 -13.53 -28.31
CA GLN A 88 21.36 -13.38 -29.41
C GLN A 88 20.54 -12.09 -29.29
N SER A 89 20.70 -11.31 -28.22
CA SER A 89 20.01 -10.03 -28.06
C SER A 89 20.52 -9.01 -29.07
N VAL A 90 19.70 -8.69 -30.06
CA VAL A 90 19.94 -7.64 -31.04
C VAL A 90 19.02 -6.45 -30.79
N THR A 91 19.58 -5.25 -30.75
CA THR A 91 18.78 -4.01 -30.67
C THR A 91 18.16 -3.67 -32.03
N PRO A 92 17.18 -2.75 -32.10
CA PRO A 92 16.61 -2.29 -33.37
C PRO A 92 17.62 -1.73 -34.39
N PHE A 93 18.84 -1.39 -33.95
CA PHE A 93 19.94 -0.90 -34.78
C PHE A 93 21.05 -1.93 -35.03
N ASN A 94 20.76 -3.22 -34.81
CA ASN A 94 21.68 -4.34 -35.03
C ASN A 94 22.98 -4.27 -34.19
N THR A 95 22.92 -3.65 -33.01
CA THR A 95 24.00 -3.72 -32.02
C THR A 95 23.79 -4.91 -31.08
N LYS A 96 24.88 -5.55 -30.64
CA LYS A 96 24.81 -6.61 -29.63
C LYS A 96 24.43 -6.02 -28.27
N GLY A 97 23.43 -6.61 -27.62
CA GLY A 97 23.10 -6.32 -26.24
C GLY A 97 24.17 -6.80 -25.26
N THR A 98 24.03 -6.41 -23.99
CA THR A 98 24.81 -6.96 -22.88
C THR A 98 23.85 -7.40 -21.77
N SER A 99 24.37 -8.14 -20.78
CA SER A 99 23.62 -8.53 -19.59
C SER A 99 23.17 -7.36 -18.70
N GLY A 100 23.59 -6.11 -18.98
CA GLY A 100 23.05 -4.91 -18.32
C GLY A 100 23.43 -4.68 -16.86
N GLY A 101 23.96 -5.69 -16.15
CA GLY A 101 24.35 -5.58 -14.75
C GLY A 101 23.19 -5.77 -13.79
N ASP A 102 23.26 -5.13 -12.62
CA ASP A 102 22.18 -5.09 -11.64
C ASP A 102 21.39 -3.78 -11.81
N ALA A 103 20.13 -3.89 -12.23
CA ALA A 103 19.21 -2.76 -12.38
C ALA A 103 18.51 -2.37 -11.08
N GLY A 104 18.86 -3.02 -9.96
CA GLY A 104 18.38 -2.70 -8.63
C GLY A 104 18.97 -1.41 -8.06
N GLY A 105 18.27 -0.83 -7.09
CA GLY A 105 18.67 0.40 -6.41
C GLY A 105 18.06 0.51 -5.02
N TRP A 106 18.49 1.49 -4.23
CA TRP A 106 17.84 1.77 -2.95
C TRP A 106 16.56 2.61 -3.16
N GLY A 107 15.47 2.17 -2.56
CA GLY A 107 14.23 2.93 -2.40
C GLY A 107 13.88 3.10 -0.92
N VAL A 108 13.10 4.13 -0.61
CA VAL A 108 12.57 4.38 0.73
C VAL A 108 11.05 4.50 0.68
N VAL A 109 10.38 3.83 1.60
CA VAL A 109 8.92 3.76 1.69
C VAL A 109 8.48 4.23 3.07
N PRO A 110 8.01 5.48 3.20
CA PRO A 110 7.42 5.97 4.44
C PRO A 110 5.98 5.44 4.60
N ASN A 111 5.59 5.21 5.85
CA ASN A 111 4.22 4.91 6.23
C ASN A 111 3.83 5.66 7.51
N LEU A 112 2.57 6.06 7.58
CA LEU A 112 1.95 6.71 8.73
C LEU A 112 0.48 6.29 8.80
N ALA A 113 0.02 5.91 9.99
CA ALA A 113 -1.34 5.50 10.25
C ALA A 113 -1.82 6.07 11.60
N ALA A 114 -3.09 6.46 11.65
CA ALA A 114 -3.76 6.88 12.85
C ALA A 114 -5.18 6.28 12.91
N THR A 115 -5.58 5.79 14.07
CA THR A 115 -6.96 5.33 14.32
C THR A 115 -7.54 6.05 15.53
N TRP A 116 -8.84 6.28 15.52
CA TRP A 116 -9.57 6.92 16.60
C TRP A 116 -10.94 6.26 16.81
N GLN A 117 -11.13 5.71 18.00
CA GLN A 117 -12.43 5.32 18.52
C GLN A 117 -13.25 6.56 18.93
N LEU A 118 -14.23 6.93 18.12
CA LEU A 118 -15.14 8.05 18.42
C LEU A 118 -16.14 7.68 19.52
N ASN A 119 -16.60 6.42 19.52
CA ASN A 119 -17.48 5.83 20.52
C ASN A 119 -17.39 4.29 20.42
N PRO A 120 -18.07 3.50 21.28
CA PRO A 120 -17.96 2.04 21.27
C PRO A 120 -18.32 1.33 19.95
N ARG A 121 -18.96 2.03 19.00
CA ARG A 121 -19.40 1.48 17.71
C ARG A 121 -18.71 2.09 16.50
N TRP A 122 -18.10 3.26 16.64
CA TRP A 122 -17.55 4.02 15.53
C TRP A 122 -16.05 4.23 15.70
N TYR A 123 -15.31 3.78 14.69
CA TYR A 123 -13.88 3.95 14.55
C TYR A 123 -13.61 4.64 13.22
N VAL A 124 -12.69 5.61 13.24
CA VAL A 124 -12.20 6.28 12.04
C VAL A 124 -10.69 6.11 11.96
N GLY A 125 -10.17 6.01 10.75
CA GLY A 125 -8.75 5.82 10.52
C GLY A 125 -8.27 6.66 9.34
N LEU A 126 -7.01 7.07 9.41
CA LEU A 126 -6.30 7.74 8.34
C LEU A 126 -4.95 7.04 8.15
N GLY A 127 -4.67 6.61 6.92
CA GLY A 127 -3.39 6.03 6.53
C GLY A 127 -2.79 6.80 5.37
N VAL A 128 -1.47 7.02 5.43
CA VAL A 128 -0.66 7.57 4.36
C VAL A 128 0.53 6.62 4.17
N GLY A 129 0.71 6.13 2.95
CA GLY A 129 1.78 5.21 2.61
C GLY A 129 1.97 5.13 1.10
N VAL A 130 2.93 4.32 0.69
CA VAL A 130 3.24 4.08 -0.73
C VAL A 130 2.79 2.66 -1.06
N PRO A 131 1.62 2.45 -1.69
CA PRO A 131 1.12 1.11 -2.01
C PRO A 131 1.75 0.52 -3.29
N PHE A 132 2.35 1.36 -4.15
CA PHE A 132 3.00 0.96 -5.39
C PHE A 132 4.25 1.79 -5.68
N GLY A 133 5.26 1.20 -6.30
CA GLY A 133 6.50 1.88 -6.71
C GLY A 133 7.41 1.05 -7.60
#